data_AF-A0A9E5V3E9-F1
#
_entry.id   AF-A0A9E5V3E9-F1
#
_cell.length_a   1.000
_cell.length_b   1.000
_cell.length_c   1.000
_cell.angle_alpha   90.00
_cell.angle_beta   90.00
_cell.angle_gamma   90.00
#
_symmetry.space_group_name_H-M   'P 1'
#
loop_
_entity.id
_entity.type
_entity.pdbx_description
1 polymer ?
#
loop_
_entity_poly.entity_id
_entity_poly.type
_entity_poly.pdbx_seq_one_letter_code
_entity_poly.pdbx_strand_id
1 'polypeptide(L)' 'MLELSVSQPGFIFKDLGQLWLDQHDYFSDPSHLNRYGAYEISNRLAQDPLIPWANPAQALE' A
#
# COMPACT_ATOMS: atom_id res chain seq x y z
N MET A 1 13.57 -5.40 -4.55
CA MET A 1 12.57 -4.93 -3.58
C MET A 1 12.20 -5.99 -2.56
N LEU A 2 11.76 -7.18 -2.98
CA LEU A 2 11.48 -8.29 -2.05
C LEU A 2 12.71 -8.67 -1.20
N GLU A 3 13.87 -8.83 -1.82
CA GLU A 3 15.13 -9.12 -1.11
C GLU A 3 15.50 -8.02 -0.10
N LEU A 4 15.22 -6.76 -0.42
CA LEU A 4 15.43 -5.64 0.51
C LEU A 4 14.49 -5.73 1.71
N SER A 5 13.22 -6.13 1.51
CA SER A 5 12.28 -6.32 2.63
C SER A 5 12.61 -7.48 3.55
N VAL A 6 13.40 -8.44 3.10
CA VAL A 6 13.90 -9.54 3.95
C VAL A 6 15.17 -9.14 4.69
N SER A 7 16.03 -8.35 4.05
CA SER A 7 17.36 -8.01 4.58
C SER A 7 17.42 -6.72 5.39
N GLN A 8 16.46 -5.79 5.23
CA GLN A 8 16.45 -4.49 5.90
C GLN A 8 15.30 -4.40 6.90
N PRO A 9 15.59 -4.42 8.22
CA PRO A 9 14.59 -4.20 9.25
C PRO A 9 13.82 -2.89 9.04
N GLY A 10 12.51 -2.94 9.16
CA GLY A 10 11.63 -1.78 8.97
C GLY A 10 11.31 -1.44 7.51
N PHE A 11 11.88 -2.14 6.53
CA PHE A 11 11.50 -1.98 5.12
C PHE A 11 10.44 -3.02 4.72
N ILE A 12 9.27 -2.56 4.28
CA ILE A 12 8.18 -3.45 3.85
C ILE A 12 7.94 -3.22 2.36
N PHE A 13 7.97 -4.30 1.58
CA PHE A 13 7.61 -4.27 0.17
C PHE A 13 6.22 -4.87 -0.05
N LYS A 14 5.33 -4.09 -0.69
CA LYS A 14 4.02 -4.56 -1.15
C LYS A 14 3.97 -4.44 -2.67
N ASP A 15 3.86 -5.57 -3.36
CA ASP A 15 3.63 -5.58 -4.80
C ASP A 15 2.15 -5.28 -5.09
N LEU A 16 1.89 -4.16 -5.76
CA LEU A 16 0.57 -3.72 -6.20
C LEU A 16 0.44 -3.77 -7.73
N GLY A 17 1.49 -4.12 -8.47
CA GLY A 17 1.52 -4.05 -9.93
C GLY A 17 0.61 -5.05 -10.64
N GLN A 18 0.10 -6.05 -9.91
CA GLN A 18 -0.88 -7.02 -10.41
C GLN A 18 -2.32 -6.66 -10.01
N LEU A 19 -2.53 -5.54 -9.32
CA LEU A 19 -3.86 -5.07 -8.99
C LEU A 19 -4.40 -4.19 -10.11
N TRP A 20 -5.73 -4.22 -10.27
CA TRP A 20 -6.45 -3.21 -11.05
C TRP A 20 -6.05 -3.10 -12.52
N LEU A 21 -5.54 -4.19 -13.10
CA LEU A 21 -5.14 -4.26 -14.51
C LEU A 21 -6.27 -3.83 -15.47
N ASP A 22 -7.52 -4.07 -15.08
CA ASP A 22 -8.70 -3.70 -15.86
C ASP A 22 -9.46 -2.47 -15.31
N GLN A 23 -9.02 -1.89 -14.18
CA GLN A 23 -9.70 -0.76 -13.53
C GLN A 23 -9.11 0.58 -13.99
N HIS A 24 -9.27 0.86 -15.28
CA HIS A 24 -8.74 2.07 -15.92
C HIS A 24 -9.25 3.37 -15.24
N ASP A 25 -10.45 3.34 -14.66
CA ASP A 25 -11.06 4.47 -13.95
C ASP A 25 -10.33 4.87 -12.65
N TYR A 26 -9.33 4.11 -12.21
CA TYR A 26 -8.47 4.46 -11.06
C TYR A 26 -7.25 5.29 -11.46
N PHE A 27 -7.06 5.52 -12.75
CA PHE A 27 -5.87 6.12 -13.32
C PHE A 27 -6.21 7.41 -14.07
N SER A 28 -5.34 8.41 -13.97
CA SER A 28 -5.39 9.62 -14.79
C SER A 28 -4.71 9.39 -16.15
N ASP A 29 -3.72 8.50 -16.16
CA ASP A 29 -3.03 7.90 -17.30
C ASP A 29 -2.47 6.53 -16.87
N PRO A 30 -1.98 5.66 -17.78
CA PRO A 30 -1.57 4.29 -17.44
C PRO A 30 -0.51 4.14 -16.33
N SER A 31 0.14 5.22 -15.90
CA SER A 31 1.15 5.21 -14.84
C SER A 31 0.74 5.99 -13.58
N HIS A 32 -0.18 6.96 -13.68
CA HIS A 32 -0.57 7.82 -12.57
C HIS A 32 -1.97 7.51 -12.07
N LEU A 33 -2.10 7.24 -10.77
CA LEU A 33 -3.40 7.13 -10.12
C LEU A 33 -4.15 8.46 -10.15
N ASN A 34 -5.47 8.40 -10.27
CA ASN A 34 -6.34 9.52 -9.98
C ASN A 34 -6.81 9.47 -8.51
N ARG A 35 -7.73 10.38 -8.13
CA ARG A 35 -8.24 10.44 -6.75
C ARG A 35 -8.93 9.16 -6.28
N TYR A 36 -9.57 8.42 -7.17
CA TYR A 36 -10.26 7.17 -6.84
C TYR A 36 -9.24 6.04 -6.63
N GLY A 37 -8.25 5.92 -7.52
CA GLY A 37 -7.16 4.96 -7.33
C GLY A 37 -6.35 5.23 -6.07
N ALA A 38 -6.07 6.49 -5.76
CA ALA A 38 -5.38 6.88 -4.52
C ALA A 38 -6.20 6.48 -3.27
N TYR A 39 -7.52 6.72 -3.28
CA TYR A 39 -8.42 6.30 -2.22
C TYR A 39 -8.41 4.79 -1.99
N GLU A 40 -8.48 4.01 -3.06
CA GLU A 40 -8.45 2.54 -2.97
C GLU A 40 -7.10 2.00 -2.47
N ILE A 41 -5.97 2.62 -2.87
CA ILE A 41 -4.67 2.30 -2.28
C ILE A 41 -4.66 2.59 -0.78
N SER A 42 -5.14 3.77 -0.36
CA SER A 42 -5.17 4.14 1.06
C SER A 42 -5.98 3.13 1.87
N ASN A 43 -7.18 2.76 1.41
CA ASN A 43 -8.01 1.75 2.06
C ASN A 43 -7.32 0.39 2.15
N ARG A 44 -6.71 -0.06 1.05
CA ARG A 44 -6.01 -1.36 1.01
C ARG A 44 -4.81 -1.39 1.96
N LEU A 45 -3.99 -0.34 1.98
CA LEU A 45 -2.84 -0.26 2.88
C LEU A 45 -3.27 -0.22 4.35
N ALA A 46 -4.32 0.54 4.68
CA ALA A 46 -4.83 0.62 6.05
C ALA A 46 -5.34 -0.73 6.57
N GLN A 47 -5.83 -1.61 5.69
CA GLN A 47 -6.33 -2.93 6.04
C GLN A 47 -5.28 -4.04 5.96
N ASP A 48 -4.04 -3.73 5.53
CA ASP A 48 -2.99 -4.73 5.35
C ASP A 48 -2.40 -5.15 6.71
N PRO A 49 -2.65 -6.38 7.19
CA PRO A 49 -2.19 -6.82 8.51
C PRO A 49 -0.67 -7.02 8.58
N LEU A 50 0.03 -7.02 7.43
CA LEU A 50 1.49 -7.11 7.39
C LEU A 50 2.17 -5.76 7.60
N ILE A 51 1.43 -4.65 7.54
CA ILE A 51 1.95 -3.34 7.89
C ILE A 51 1.70 -3.13 9.39
N PRO A 52 2.75 -2.98 10.22
CA PRO A 52 2.62 -2.78 11.65
C PRO A 52 2.24 -1.30 11.91
N TRP A 53 1.03 -0.92 11.51
CA TRP A 53 0.50 0.39 11.84
C TRP A 53 0.55 0.58 13.36
N ALA A 54 1.02 1.76 13.79
CA ALA A 54 1.05 2.09 15.21
C ALA A 54 -0.36 1.93 15.76
N ASN A 55 -0.55 1.02 16.71
CA ASN A 55 -1.84 0.88 17.36
C ASN A 55 -2.03 2.13 18.23
N PRO A 56 -3.09 2.93 18.04
CA PRO A 56 -3.30 4.12 18.87
C PRO A 56 -3.35 3.81 20.37
N ALA A 57 -3.67 2.56 20.76
CA ALA A 57 -3.59 2.12 22.16
C ALA A 57 -2.16 2.01 22.72
N GLN A 58 -1.13 1.82 21.87
CA GLN A 58 0.28 1.73 22.28
C GLN A 58 0.99 3.10 22.35
N ALA A 59 0.33 4.18 21.90
CA ALA A 59 0.89 5.53 21.91
C ALA A 59 0.55 6.33 23.19
N LEU A 60 -0.21 5.73 24.11
CA LEU A 60 -0.68 6.36 25.35
C LEU A 60 -0.05 5.75 26.62
N GLU A 61 0.97 4.90 26.48
CA GLU A 61 1.78 4.35 27.58
C GLU A 61 3.12 5.08 27.75
#